data_AF-R7TLA9-F1
#
_entry.id   AF-R7TLA9-F1
#
_cell.length_a   1.000
_cell.length_b   1.000
_cell.length_c   1.000
_cell.angle_alpha   90.00
_cell.angle_beta   90.00
_cell.angle_gamma   90.00
#
_symmetry.space_group_name_H-M   'P 1'
#
loop_
_entity.id
_entity.type
_entity.pdbx_description
1 polymer ?
#
loop_
_entity_poly.entity_id
_entity_poly.type
_entity_poly.pdbx_seq_one_letter_code
_entity_poly.pdbx_strand_id
1 'polypeptide(L)'
;MCRGGRMFAPTKTWRRWHRRININQRRYAMCSAIAATGIPALVMSKGHQINEIAEVPLVVDDKIEECKKAKEAVLCLRKLKAYADVEKVKDSRRFRAGRGKMRGRRRVQKRGPLVIYNQDNGLVKAFRNIPGITTLPVDKLNLLKIAPGGHVGRFCIWTESAFKKLDGLYGTWKKRSSEKTGYNLPMSKMTSTDLNRLLKSDEIQNAIRAPNKSVTRRTQKKNPLKNHLLMEKLNPYSRVQKKAARLLQAERQKKKQALIDQKRGVRIWD
;
A
#
# COMPACT_ATOMS: atom_id res chain seq x y z
N MET A 1 -42.78 19.40 -7.98
CA MET A 1 -42.52 18.48 -6.85
C MET A 1 -43.40 18.94 -5.69
N CYS A 2 -44.15 18.06 -5.03
CA CYS A 2 -45.10 18.45 -3.97
C CYS A 2 -44.68 17.86 -2.61
N ARG A 3 -44.87 18.62 -1.52
CA ARG A 3 -44.67 18.13 -0.15
C ARG A 3 -45.66 17.00 0.13
N GLY A 4 -45.18 15.85 0.63
CA GLY A 4 -46.00 14.65 0.85
C GLY A 4 -46.32 13.83 -0.41
N GLY A 5 -45.85 14.26 -1.59
CA GLY A 5 -46.01 13.51 -2.84
C GLY A 5 -45.10 12.27 -2.94
N ARG A 6 -45.34 11.45 -3.96
CA ARG A 6 -44.52 10.25 -4.23
C ARG A 6 -43.09 10.61 -4.66
N MET A 7 -42.13 9.80 -4.23
CA MET A 7 -40.74 9.89 -4.69
C MET A 7 -40.62 9.46 -6.16
N PHE A 8 -39.83 10.19 -6.97
CA PHE A 8 -39.45 9.74 -8.31
C PHE A 8 -38.54 8.51 -8.21
N ALA A 9 -38.79 7.50 -9.06
CA ALA A 9 -38.11 6.19 -9.02
C ALA A 9 -38.12 5.52 -7.63
N PRO A 10 -39.30 5.15 -7.09
CA PRO A 10 -39.39 4.51 -5.79
C PRO A 10 -38.62 3.18 -5.77
N THR A 11 -37.99 2.85 -4.64
CA THR A 11 -37.20 1.62 -4.48
C THR A 11 -38.09 0.40 -4.69
N LYS A 12 -37.77 -0.39 -5.71
CA LYS A 12 -38.49 -1.62 -6.05
C LYS A 12 -37.83 -2.86 -5.45
N THR A 13 -38.64 -3.89 -5.25
CA THR A 13 -38.20 -5.18 -4.70
C THR A 13 -37.26 -5.93 -5.65
N TRP A 14 -37.46 -5.81 -6.97
CA TRP A 14 -36.69 -6.49 -8.02
C TRP A 14 -35.34 -5.85 -8.34
N ARG A 15 -34.77 -5.03 -7.45
CA ARG A 15 -33.39 -4.56 -7.58
C ARG A 15 -32.44 -5.78 -7.65
N ARG A 16 -31.45 -5.77 -8.55
CA ARG A 16 -30.46 -6.85 -8.64
C ARG A 16 -29.47 -6.81 -7.46
N TRP A 17 -29.79 -7.50 -6.37
CA TRP A 17 -28.98 -7.56 -5.15
C TRP A 17 -27.76 -8.48 -5.27
N HIS A 18 -27.94 -9.65 -5.89
CA HIS A 18 -26.90 -10.67 -5.97
C HIS A 18 -26.10 -10.57 -7.28
N ARG A 19 -24.79 -10.79 -7.16
CA ARG A 19 -23.87 -10.88 -8.30
C ARG A 19 -23.26 -12.27 -8.31
N ARG A 20 -23.53 -13.04 -9.36
CA ARG A 20 -22.90 -14.34 -9.60
C ARG A 20 -21.43 -14.10 -9.96
N ILE A 21 -20.53 -14.79 -9.26
CA ILE A 21 -19.08 -14.75 -9.53
C ILE A 21 -18.64 -16.14 -9.96
N ASN A 22 -17.75 -16.19 -10.95
CA ASN A 22 -17.19 -17.44 -11.44
C ASN A 22 -16.52 -18.22 -10.30
N ILE A 23 -16.69 -19.53 -10.30
CA ILE A 23 -16.20 -20.40 -9.23
C ILE A 23 -14.67 -20.30 -9.13
N ASN A 24 -13.97 -20.37 -10.26
CA ASN A 24 -12.51 -20.27 -10.29
C ASN A 24 -11.99 -18.89 -9.86
N GLN A 25 -12.71 -17.79 -10.16
CA GLN A 25 -12.34 -16.46 -9.66
C GLN A 25 -12.47 -16.37 -8.13
N ARG A 26 -13.54 -16.95 -7.56
CA ARG A 26 -13.68 -17.04 -6.09
C ARG A 26 -12.59 -17.89 -5.47
N ARG A 27 -12.26 -19.04 -6.07
CA ARG A 27 -11.18 -19.94 -5.61
C ARG A 27 -9.81 -19.27 -5.71
N TYR A 28 -9.54 -18.51 -6.78
CA TYR A 28 -8.33 -17.69 -6.92
C TYR A 28 -8.19 -16.70 -5.76
N ALA A 29 -9.25 -15.92 -5.49
CA ALA A 29 -9.25 -14.96 -4.39
C ALA A 29 -9.03 -15.64 -3.03
N MET A 30 -9.60 -16.82 -2.82
CA MET A 30 -9.34 -17.63 -1.61
C MET A 30 -7.87 -18.03 -1.47
N CYS A 31 -7.27 -18.55 -2.54
CA CYS A 31 -5.86 -18.97 -2.52
C CYS A 31 -4.93 -17.78 -2.26
N SER A 32 -5.18 -16.65 -2.93
CA SER A 32 -4.41 -15.41 -2.69
C SER A 32 -4.57 -14.90 -1.26
N ALA A 33 -5.78 -15.00 -0.70
CA ALA A 33 -6.03 -14.59 0.68
C ALA A 33 -5.31 -15.50 1.69
N ILE A 34 -5.32 -16.82 1.48
CA ILE A 34 -4.60 -17.79 2.32
C ILE A 34 -3.08 -17.56 2.22
N ALA A 35 -2.53 -17.42 1.00
CA ALA A 35 -1.10 -17.17 0.82
C ALA A 35 -0.64 -15.90 1.56
N ALA A 36 -1.46 -14.85 1.55
CA ALA A 36 -1.16 -13.63 2.29
C ALA A 36 -1.14 -13.80 3.83
N THR A 37 -1.79 -14.83 4.37
CA THR A 37 -1.74 -15.11 5.82
C THR A 37 -0.37 -15.61 6.28
N GLY A 38 0.45 -16.16 5.37
CA GLY A 38 1.81 -16.62 5.64
C GLY A 38 2.89 -15.53 5.50
N ILE A 39 2.53 -14.30 5.12
CA ILE A 39 3.50 -13.21 4.90
C ILE A 39 3.38 -12.20 6.05
N PRO A 40 4.36 -12.14 6.98
CA PRO A 40 4.31 -11.25 8.14
C PRO A 40 4.03 -9.79 7.79
N ALA A 41 4.67 -9.28 6.72
CA ALA A 41 4.49 -7.90 6.27
C ALA A 41 3.04 -7.57 5.92
N LEU A 42 2.33 -8.50 5.24
CA LEU A 42 0.92 -8.30 4.90
C LEU A 42 0.04 -8.35 6.15
N VAL A 43 0.34 -9.27 7.08
CA VAL A 43 -0.39 -9.41 8.33
C VAL A 43 -0.25 -8.19 9.24
N MET A 44 0.97 -7.65 9.34
CA MET A 44 1.24 -6.38 10.03
C MET A 44 0.58 -5.20 9.32
N SER A 45 0.64 -5.12 7.98
CA SER A 45 0.01 -4.02 7.22
C SER A 45 -1.51 -3.98 7.41
N LYS A 46 -2.15 -5.14 7.59
CA LYS A 46 -3.57 -5.24 7.91
C LYS A 46 -3.88 -4.67 9.30
N GLY A 47 -2.87 -4.66 10.16
CA GLY A 47 -2.91 -4.10 11.50
C GLY A 47 -3.11 -5.16 12.58
N HIS A 48 -2.67 -6.40 12.39
CA HIS A 48 -2.61 -7.37 13.48
C HIS A 48 -1.35 -7.18 14.33
N GLN A 49 -1.44 -7.39 15.64
CA GLN A 49 -0.27 -7.39 16.54
C GLN A 49 0.35 -8.78 16.61
N ILE A 50 1.45 -8.99 15.87
CA ILE A 50 2.12 -10.29 15.74
C ILE A 50 3.60 -10.27 16.15
N ASN A 51 4.06 -9.19 16.79
CA ASN A 51 5.49 -8.93 17.06
C ASN A 51 6.13 -10.01 17.95
N GLU A 52 5.36 -10.61 18.84
CA GLU A 52 5.85 -11.58 19.83
C GLU A 52 5.60 -13.03 19.40
N ILE A 53 4.95 -13.27 18.26
CA ILE A 53 4.59 -14.61 17.80
C ILE A 53 5.85 -15.32 17.27
N ALA A 54 5.96 -16.63 17.53
CA ALA A 54 7.12 -17.42 17.16
C ALA A 54 7.31 -17.55 15.65
N GLU A 55 6.22 -17.75 14.90
CA GLU A 55 6.26 -17.97 13.45
C GLU A 55 4.97 -17.51 12.75
N VAL A 56 5.08 -17.31 11.44
CA VAL A 56 3.97 -17.04 10.52
C VAL A 56 4.25 -17.83 9.23
N PRO A 57 3.35 -18.71 8.77
CA PRO A 57 2.03 -19.04 9.33
C PRO A 57 2.11 -19.76 10.69
N LEU A 58 1.19 -19.44 11.61
CA LEU A 58 1.16 -20.08 12.93
C LEU A 58 0.36 -21.38 12.88
N VAL A 59 1.05 -22.51 13.07
CA VAL A 59 0.44 -23.85 13.16
C VAL A 59 0.53 -24.35 14.60
N VAL A 60 -0.56 -24.94 15.10
CA VAL A 60 -0.66 -25.44 16.48
C VAL A 60 -1.15 -26.87 16.51
N ASP A 61 -0.78 -27.60 17.56
CA ASP A 61 -1.21 -28.98 17.82
C ASP A 61 -2.75 -29.10 17.82
N ASP A 62 -3.26 -30.22 17.31
CA ASP A 62 -4.68 -30.52 17.18
C ASP A 62 -5.41 -30.58 18.54
N LYS A 63 -4.67 -30.70 19.66
CA LYS A 63 -5.22 -30.59 21.02
C LYS A 63 -6.01 -29.31 21.27
N ILE A 64 -5.75 -28.24 20.52
CA ILE A 64 -6.54 -27.01 20.63
C ILE A 64 -8.02 -27.22 20.24
N GLU A 65 -8.32 -28.23 19.42
CA GLU A 65 -9.68 -28.60 19.02
C GLU A 65 -10.52 -29.11 20.19
N GLU A 66 -9.87 -29.68 21.22
CA GLU A 66 -10.49 -30.23 22.43
C GLU A 66 -10.76 -29.17 23.51
N CYS A 67 -10.32 -27.92 23.31
CA CYS A 67 -10.58 -26.84 24.26
C CYS A 67 -12.10 -26.59 24.38
N LYS A 68 -12.66 -26.81 25.57
CA LYS A 68 -14.11 -26.62 25.83
C LYS A 68 -14.42 -25.33 26.55
N LYS A 69 -13.49 -24.81 27.36
CA LYS A 69 -13.71 -23.60 28.17
C LYS A 69 -13.00 -22.38 27.58
N ALA A 70 -13.67 -21.23 27.64
CA ALA A 70 -13.07 -19.96 27.19
C ALA A 70 -11.81 -19.58 27.98
N LYS A 71 -11.72 -19.95 29.26
CA LYS A 71 -10.53 -19.73 30.10
C LYS A 71 -9.30 -20.47 29.55
N GLU A 72 -9.48 -21.71 29.10
CA GLU A 72 -8.44 -22.53 28.49
C GLU A 72 -8.00 -21.93 27.14
N ALA A 73 -8.96 -21.51 26.31
CA ALA A 73 -8.67 -20.86 25.03
C ALA A 73 -7.89 -19.55 25.19
N VAL A 74 -8.23 -18.72 26.19
CA VAL A 74 -7.46 -17.50 26.53
C VAL A 74 -6.04 -17.85 26.98
N LEU A 75 -5.89 -18.88 27.81
CA LEU A 75 -4.58 -19.32 28.27
C LEU A 75 -3.72 -19.84 27.11
N CYS A 76 -4.30 -20.56 26.16
CA CYS A 76 -3.63 -21.00 24.94
C CYS A 76 -3.14 -19.80 24.11
N LEU A 77 -4.01 -18.82 23.85
CA LEU A 77 -3.66 -17.62 23.08
C LEU A 77 -2.55 -16.78 23.74
N ARG A 78 -2.53 -16.72 25.09
CA ARG A 78 -1.45 -16.05 25.83
C ARG A 78 -0.13 -16.80 25.70
N LYS A 79 -0.14 -18.13 25.82
CA LYS A 79 1.07 -18.96 25.61
C LYS A 79 1.60 -18.84 24.18
N LEU A 80 0.72 -18.75 23.20
CA LEU A 80 1.05 -18.51 21.79
C LEU A 80 1.42 -17.06 21.49
N LYS A 81 1.39 -16.16 22.48
CA LYS A 81 1.65 -14.71 22.35
C LYS A 81 0.75 -14.02 21.31
N ALA A 82 -0.41 -14.61 21.03
CA ALA A 82 -1.43 -14.12 20.11
C ALA A 82 -2.50 -13.24 20.80
N TYR A 83 -2.45 -13.14 22.13
CA TYR A 83 -3.47 -12.45 22.92
C TYR A 83 -3.41 -10.92 22.81
N ALA A 84 -2.26 -10.33 22.48
CA ALA A 84 -2.12 -8.89 22.25
C ALA A 84 -3.11 -8.39 21.16
N ASP A 85 -3.29 -9.15 20.09
CA ASP A 85 -4.26 -8.81 19.03
C ASP A 85 -5.71 -8.84 19.54
N VAL A 86 -6.02 -9.68 20.53
CA VAL A 86 -7.34 -9.74 21.17
C VAL A 86 -7.57 -8.54 22.09
N GLU A 87 -6.55 -8.13 22.86
CA GLU A 87 -6.60 -6.92 23.70
C GLU A 87 -6.87 -5.68 22.86
N LYS A 88 -6.17 -5.54 21.73
CA LYS A 88 -6.45 -4.51 20.73
C LYS A 88 -7.90 -4.50 20.23
N VAL A 89 -8.53 -5.67 20.08
CA VAL A 89 -9.95 -5.73 19.71
C VAL A 89 -10.82 -5.23 20.85
N LYS A 90 -10.55 -5.66 22.10
CA LYS A 90 -11.31 -5.26 23.28
C LYS A 90 -11.34 -3.73 23.42
N ASP A 91 -10.20 -3.08 23.28
CA ASP A 91 -10.07 -1.62 23.42
C ASP A 91 -10.69 -0.86 22.25
N SER A 92 -10.75 -1.48 21.06
CA SER A 92 -11.36 -0.86 19.88
C SER A 92 -12.89 -0.80 19.92
N ARG A 93 -13.54 -1.43 20.91
CA ARG A 93 -14.98 -1.56 20.97
C ARG A 93 -15.63 -0.21 21.31
N ARG A 94 -16.34 0.36 20.36
CA ARG A 94 -17.03 1.67 20.51
C ARG A 94 -18.44 1.67 19.95
N PHE A 95 -19.23 2.66 20.33
CA PHE A 95 -20.54 2.90 19.72
C PHE A 95 -20.40 3.32 18.25
N ARG A 96 -21.28 2.79 17.38
CA ARG A 96 -21.29 3.14 15.97
C ARG A 96 -21.76 4.60 15.79
N ALA A 97 -21.01 5.37 15.02
CA ALA A 97 -21.44 6.70 14.60
C ALA A 97 -22.65 6.64 13.64
N GLY A 98 -23.54 7.64 13.72
CA GLY A 98 -24.71 7.76 12.86
C GLY A 98 -25.92 6.90 13.22
N ARG A 99 -26.88 6.80 12.29
CA ARG A 99 -28.21 6.19 12.48
C ARG A 99 -28.22 4.66 12.58
N GLY A 100 -27.08 4.00 12.33
CA GLY A 100 -26.97 2.54 12.37
C GLY A 100 -27.23 1.92 13.75
N LYS A 101 -27.10 2.71 14.82
CA LYS A 101 -27.38 2.28 16.20
C LYS A 101 -28.82 1.81 16.41
N MET A 102 -29.77 2.40 15.68
CA MET A 102 -31.20 2.06 15.74
C MET A 102 -31.54 0.79 14.95
N ARG A 103 -30.64 0.31 14.08
CA ARG A 103 -30.85 -0.85 13.18
C ARG A 103 -30.14 -2.11 13.68
N GLY A 104 -29.98 -2.29 14.99
CA GLY A 104 -29.26 -3.42 15.59
C GLY A 104 -27.73 -3.43 15.41
N ARG A 105 -27.12 -2.36 14.88
CA ARG A 105 -25.66 -2.26 14.63
C ARG A 105 -24.95 -1.32 15.61
N ARG A 106 -25.31 -1.41 16.90
CA ARG A 106 -24.97 -0.42 17.94
C ARG A 106 -23.47 -0.31 18.25
N ARG A 107 -22.73 -1.41 18.27
CA ARG A 107 -21.28 -1.45 18.57
C ARG A 107 -20.45 -1.90 17.36
N VAL A 108 -19.22 -1.40 17.27
CA VAL A 108 -18.22 -1.82 16.27
C VAL A 108 -16.93 -2.15 17.01
N GLN A 109 -16.20 -3.14 16.53
CA GLN A 109 -14.90 -3.56 17.04
C GLN A 109 -14.04 -4.07 15.88
N LYS A 110 -12.72 -4.13 16.07
CA LYS A 110 -11.79 -4.72 15.10
C LYS A 110 -12.01 -6.24 14.98
N ARG A 111 -11.44 -6.84 13.93
CA ARG A 111 -11.39 -8.30 13.76
C ARG A 111 -10.03 -8.76 14.27
N GLY A 112 -10.04 -9.73 15.16
CA GLY A 112 -8.83 -10.33 15.71
C GLY A 112 -8.41 -11.57 14.92
N PRO A 113 -7.71 -12.51 15.57
CA PRO A 113 -7.23 -13.74 14.96
C PRO A 113 -8.37 -14.58 14.36
N LEU A 114 -8.07 -15.29 13.27
CA LEU A 114 -8.94 -16.31 12.68
C LEU A 114 -8.39 -17.69 13.04
N VAL A 115 -9.14 -18.49 13.79
CA VAL A 115 -8.75 -19.86 14.12
C VAL A 115 -9.38 -20.80 13.10
N ILE A 116 -8.56 -21.63 12.45
CA ILE A 116 -9.01 -22.57 11.43
C ILE A 116 -8.74 -23.98 11.93
N TYR A 117 -9.80 -24.79 11.94
CA TYR A 117 -9.80 -26.14 12.50
C TYR A 117 -10.33 -27.16 11.48
N ASN A 118 -10.06 -28.44 11.73
CA ASN A 118 -10.59 -29.53 10.92
C ASN A 118 -11.88 -30.10 11.55
N GLN A 119 -11.84 -30.45 12.84
CA GLN A 119 -12.99 -30.99 13.57
C GLN A 119 -13.41 -30.06 14.73
N ASP A 120 -14.72 -30.01 15.01
CA ASP A 120 -15.25 -29.22 16.14
C ASP A 120 -15.49 -30.11 17.35
N ASN A 121 -14.47 -30.26 18.20
CA ASN A 121 -14.56 -31.00 19.47
C ASN A 121 -14.79 -30.10 20.69
N GLY A 122 -15.34 -28.90 20.47
CA GLY A 122 -15.60 -27.91 21.52
C GLY A 122 -14.95 -26.56 21.25
N LEU A 123 -13.99 -26.50 20.34
CA LEU A 123 -13.25 -25.29 19.94
C LEU A 123 -14.19 -24.14 19.60
N VAL A 124 -15.25 -24.37 18.81
CA VAL A 124 -16.15 -23.27 18.44
C VAL A 124 -16.82 -22.66 19.68
N LYS A 125 -17.22 -23.48 20.65
CA LYS A 125 -17.84 -23.01 21.90
C LYS A 125 -16.85 -22.28 22.79
N ALA A 126 -15.60 -22.74 22.86
CA ALA A 126 -14.55 -22.10 23.66
C ALA A 126 -14.13 -20.73 23.10
N PHE A 127 -13.94 -20.62 21.78
CA PHE A 127 -13.41 -19.41 21.15
C PHE A 127 -14.48 -18.36 20.80
N ARG A 128 -15.76 -18.72 20.61
CA ARG A 128 -16.80 -17.77 20.16
C ARG A 128 -17.05 -16.59 21.11
N ASN A 129 -16.79 -16.77 22.41
CA ASN A 129 -17.04 -15.74 23.42
C ASN A 129 -15.89 -14.72 23.51
N ILE A 130 -14.73 -15.02 22.93
CA ILE A 130 -13.57 -14.14 22.95
C ILE A 130 -13.77 -13.03 21.90
N PRO A 131 -13.64 -11.74 22.26
CA PRO A 131 -13.95 -10.65 21.35
C PRO A 131 -12.99 -10.64 20.15
N GLY A 132 -13.56 -10.56 18.94
CA GLY A 132 -12.79 -10.38 17.72
C GLY A 132 -12.34 -11.66 17.03
N ILE A 133 -12.26 -12.76 17.78
CA ILE A 133 -11.91 -14.06 17.24
C ILE A 133 -13.06 -14.56 16.35
N THR A 134 -12.68 -15.19 15.25
CA THR A 134 -13.61 -15.97 14.44
C THR A 134 -13.03 -17.34 14.25
N THR A 135 -13.87 -18.37 14.27
CA THR A 135 -13.49 -19.74 13.97
C THR A 135 -14.02 -20.13 12.60
N LEU A 136 -13.30 -20.96 11.85
CA LEU A 136 -13.77 -21.53 10.58
C LEU A 136 -13.29 -22.97 10.42
N PRO A 137 -14.14 -23.88 9.92
CA PRO A 137 -13.66 -25.17 9.47
C PRO A 137 -12.92 -25.03 8.13
N VAL A 138 -11.88 -25.83 7.91
CA VAL A 138 -11.04 -25.80 6.71
C VAL A 138 -11.80 -26.13 5.41
N ASP A 139 -12.88 -26.93 5.51
CA ASP A 139 -13.70 -27.28 4.34
C ASP A 139 -14.60 -26.12 3.87
N LYS A 140 -14.91 -25.18 4.78
CA LYS A 140 -15.82 -24.06 4.52
C LYS A 140 -15.14 -22.72 4.73
N LEU A 141 -13.91 -22.60 4.22
CA LEU A 141 -13.19 -21.33 4.23
C LEU A 141 -13.98 -20.24 3.49
N ASN A 142 -14.03 -19.06 4.10
CA ASN A 142 -14.83 -17.95 3.61
C ASN A 142 -13.96 -16.72 3.34
N LEU A 143 -14.02 -16.22 2.10
CA LEU A 143 -13.23 -15.07 1.65
C LEU A 143 -13.47 -13.84 2.51
N LEU A 144 -14.71 -13.59 2.93
CA LEU A 144 -15.09 -12.42 3.71
C LEU A 144 -14.51 -12.45 5.13
N LYS A 145 -14.13 -13.64 5.60
CA LYS A 145 -13.51 -13.84 6.90
C LYS A 145 -11.99 -13.81 6.81
N ILE A 146 -11.38 -14.37 5.76
CA ILE A 146 -9.93 -14.33 5.57
C ILE A 146 -9.48 -12.93 5.10
N ALA A 147 -10.24 -12.29 4.21
CA ALA A 147 -9.95 -10.95 3.68
C ALA A 147 -11.07 -9.94 4.03
N PRO A 148 -11.24 -9.56 5.31
CA PRO A 148 -12.31 -8.67 5.73
C PRO A 148 -12.14 -7.27 5.12
N GLY A 149 -13.15 -6.85 4.37
CA GLY A 149 -13.14 -5.59 3.61
C GLY A 149 -12.34 -5.65 2.31
N GLY A 150 -11.96 -6.83 1.84
CA GLY A 150 -11.13 -7.02 0.64
C GLY A 150 -9.63 -6.85 0.88
N HIS A 151 -9.21 -6.51 2.10
CA HIS A 151 -7.79 -6.46 2.46
C HIS A 151 -7.30 -7.85 2.88
N VAL A 152 -6.20 -8.30 2.25
CA VAL A 152 -5.53 -9.57 2.55
C VAL A 152 -4.64 -9.47 3.79
N GLY A 153 -4.08 -10.60 4.25
CA GLY A 153 -3.18 -10.63 5.40
C GLY A 153 -3.92 -10.60 6.74
N ARG A 154 -4.99 -11.37 6.91
CA ARG A 154 -5.55 -11.57 8.25
C ARG A 154 -4.69 -12.56 9.03
N PHE A 155 -4.43 -12.28 10.30
CA PHE A 155 -3.72 -13.21 11.17
C PHE A 155 -4.57 -14.48 11.38
N CYS A 156 -4.05 -15.63 10.95
CA CYS A 156 -4.71 -16.92 11.01
C CYS A 156 -3.88 -17.90 11.83
N ILE A 157 -4.56 -18.68 12.66
CA ILE A 157 -4.02 -19.75 13.49
C ILE A 157 -4.60 -21.06 12.95
N TRP A 158 -3.74 -21.97 12.51
CA TRP A 158 -4.14 -23.24 11.90
C TRP A 158 -3.91 -24.38 12.87
N THR A 159 -4.88 -25.28 13.03
CA THR A 159 -4.61 -26.59 13.63
C THR A 159 -3.79 -27.43 12.65
N GLU A 160 -2.97 -28.34 13.18
CA GLU A 160 -2.08 -29.18 12.39
C GLU A 160 -2.85 -29.96 11.30
N SER A 161 -3.94 -30.61 11.69
CA SER A 161 -4.83 -31.33 10.77
C SER A 161 -5.47 -30.41 9.73
N ALA A 162 -5.89 -29.20 10.12
CA ALA A 162 -6.44 -28.22 9.18
C ALA A 162 -5.39 -27.76 8.17
N PHE A 163 -4.15 -27.56 8.61
CA PHE A 163 -3.05 -27.15 7.74
C PHE A 163 -2.70 -28.25 6.74
N LYS A 164 -2.59 -29.51 7.19
CA LYS A 164 -2.35 -30.68 6.33
C LYS A 164 -3.44 -30.87 5.27
N LYS A 165 -4.71 -30.64 5.63
CA LYS A 165 -5.86 -30.81 4.71
C LYS A 165 -5.87 -29.82 3.55
N LEU A 166 -5.14 -28.71 3.62
CA LEU A 166 -5.02 -27.76 2.51
C LEU A 166 -4.44 -28.40 1.24
N ASP A 167 -3.55 -29.39 1.36
CA ASP A 167 -2.96 -30.09 0.20
C ASP A 167 -4.02 -30.83 -0.62
N GLY A 168 -4.96 -31.53 0.01
CA GLY A 168 -6.09 -32.17 -0.70
C GLY A 168 -7.08 -31.14 -1.26
N LEU A 169 -7.38 -30.11 -0.47
CA LEU A 169 -8.35 -29.07 -0.80
C LEU A 169 -7.97 -28.23 -2.02
N TYR A 170 -6.69 -27.92 -2.23
CA TYR A 170 -6.26 -27.04 -3.32
C TYR A 170 -5.21 -27.68 -4.24
N GLY A 171 -4.47 -28.68 -3.78
CA GLY A 171 -3.37 -29.29 -4.51
C GLY A 171 -2.13 -28.39 -4.56
N THR A 172 -1.22 -28.75 -5.45
CA THR A 172 -0.05 -27.96 -5.84
C THR A 172 -0.15 -27.58 -7.32
N TRP A 173 0.80 -26.81 -7.86
CA TRP A 173 0.79 -26.55 -9.32
C TRP A 173 0.93 -27.82 -10.17
N LYS A 174 1.59 -28.86 -9.63
CA LYS A 174 1.80 -30.15 -10.29
C LYS A 174 0.66 -31.14 -10.05
N LYS A 175 0.13 -31.19 -8.82
CA LYS A 175 -0.93 -32.11 -8.40
C LYS A 175 -2.27 -31.37 -8.28
N ARG A 176 -3.25 -31.76 -9.09
CA ARG A 176 -4.61 -31.18 -9.05
C ARG A 176 -5.28 -31.43 -7.69
N SER A 177 -6.25 -30.59 -7.35
CA SER A 177 -7.05 -30.78 -6.13
C SER A 177 -7.85 -32.08 -6.19
N SER A 178 -7.87 -32.83 -5.08
CA SER A 178 -8.68 -34.04 -4.94
C SER A 178 -10.14 -33.69 -4.62
N GLU A 179 -10.37 -32.68 -3.78
CA GLU A 179 -11.72 -32.32 -3.32
C GLU A 179 -12.47 -31.38 -4.28
N LYS A 180 -11.74 -30.49 -4.96
CA LYS A 180 -12.34 -29.53 -5.89
C LYS A 180 -12.26 -30.04 -7.32
N THR A 181 -13.42 -30.46 -7.83
CA THR A 181 -13.57 -30.91 -9.22
C THR A 181 -13.05 -29.87 -10.22
N GLY A 182 -12.21 -30.35 -11.15
CA GLY A 182 -11.65 -29.55 -12.24
C GLY A 182 -10.81 -28.34 -11.81
N TYR A 183 -10.26 -28.33 -10.60
CA TYR A 183 -9.51 -27.20 -10.08
C TYR A 183 -8.00 -27.46 -10.05
N ASN A 184 -7.24 -26.45 -10.47
CA ASN A 184 -5.80 -26.35 -10.24
C ASN A 184 -5.46 -24.93 -9.72
N LEU A 185 -4.33 -24.81 -9.03
CA LEU A 185 -3.83 -23.51 -8.59
C LEU A 185 -3.51 -22.60 -9.79
N PRO A 186 -3.71 -21.28 -9.65
CA PRO A 186 -3.31 -20.35 -10.69
C PRO A 186 -1.79 -20.34 -10.88
N MET A 187 -1.35 -20.30 -12.13
CA MET A 187 0.05 -20.04 -12.47
C MET A 187 0.39 -18.57 -12.24
N SER A 188 1.54 -18.32 -11.61
CA SER A 188 2.07 -16.96 -11.50
C SER A 188 2.52 -16.45 -12.87
N LYS A 189 2.33 -15.17 -13.14
CA LYS A 189 2.82 -14.54 -14.39
C LYS A 189 4.34 -14.44 -14.45
N MET A 190 4.97 -14.37 -13.28
CA MET A 190 6.42 -14.32 -13.10
C MET A 190 6.82 -15.45 -12.16
N THR A 191 7.95 -16.09 -12.42
CA THR A 191 8.56 -17.09 -11.54
C THR A 191 9.21 -16.44 -10.33
N SER A 192 10.03 -15.40 -10.55
CA SER A 192 10.59 -14.55 -9.50
C SER A 192 9.86 -13.19 -9.48
N THR A 193 9.35 -12.80 -8.31
CA THR A 193 8.75 -11.47 -8.09
C THR A 193 9.75 -10.43 -7.59
N ASP A 194 10.95 -10.84 -7.19
CA ASP A 194 12.00 -9.93 -6.74
C ASP A 194 12.70 -9.31 -7.96
N LEU A 195 12.14 -8.20 -8.42
CA LEU A 195 12.68 -7.41 -9.51
C LEU A 195 14.05 -6.83 -9.20
N ASN A 196 14.35 -6.53 -7.93
CA ASN A 196 15.65 -5.97 -7.57
C ASN A 196 16.76 -6.99 -7.77
N ARG A 197 16.52 -8.25 -7.39
CA ARG A 197 17.45 -9.34 -7.68
C ARG A 197 17.66 -9.53 -9.18
N LEU A 198 16.56 -9.56 -9.96
CA LEU A 198 16.65 -9.71 -11.41
C LEU A 198 17.44 -8.56 -12.05
N LEU A 199 17.10 -7.31 -11.72
CA LEU A 199 17.76 -6.14 -12.30
C LEU A 199 19.24 -6.07 -11.93
N LYS A 200 19.64 -6.54 -10.75
CA LYS A 200 21.03 -6.55 -10.29
C LYS A 200 21.83 -7.76 -10.76
N SER A 201 21.24 -8.67 -11.53
CA SER A 201 21.95 -9.86 -12.01
C SER A 201 23.01 -9.50 -13.05
N ASP A 202 24.11 -10.24 -13.06
CA ASP A 202 25.24 -9.96 -13.95
C ASP A 202 24.85 -10.10 -15.42
N GLU A 203 23.94 -11.01 -15.75
CA GLU A 203 23.42 -11.19 -17.11
C GLU A 203 22.75 -9.93 -17.62
N ILE A 204 22.02 -9.22 -16.76
CA ILE A 204 21.37 -7.95 -17.10
C ILE A 204 22.38 -6.81 -17.05
N GLN A 205 23.17 -6.70 -15.98
CA GLN A 205 24.09 -5.58 -15.78
C GLN A 205 25.19 -5.52 -16.85
N ASN A 206 25.70 -6.68 -17.30
CA ASN A 206 26.73 -6.73 -18.35
C ASN A 206 26.20 -6.31 -19.74
N ALA A 207 24.88 -6.40 -19.97
CA ALA A 207 24.26 -6.02 -21.24
C ALA A 207 23.77 -4.55 -21.27
N ILE A 208 23.67 -3.89 -20.12
CA ILE A 208 23.13 -2.53 -20.02
C ILE A 208 24.24 -1.48 -20.18
N ARG A 209 23.90 -0.35 -20.82
CA ARG A 209 24.78 0.82 -20.94
C ARG A 209 24.86 1.60 -19.62
N ALA A 210 25.96 2.31 -19.40
CA ALA A 210 26.11 3.19 -18.25
C ALA A 210 24.92 4.17 -18.12
N PRO A 211 24.36 4.37 -16.91
CA PRO A 211 23.20 5.22 -16.72
C PRO A 211 23.55 6.69 -16.97
N ASN A 212 22.74 7.37 -17.79
CA ASN A 212 22.89 8.81 -17.96
C ASN A 212 22.32 9.56 -16.75
N LYS A 213 23.20 10.13 -15.93
CA LYS A 213 22.85 10.90 -14.72
C LYS A 213 22.73 12.41 -14.99
N SER A 214 22.89 12.87 -16.23
CA SER A 214 22.80 14.30 -16.55
C SER A 214 21.35 14.77 -16.42
N VAL A 215 21.08 15.70 -15.50
CA VAL A 215 19.77 16.34 -15.35
C VAL A 215 19.81 17.71 -16.02
N THR A 216 19.21 17.82 -17.21
CA THR A 216 19.07 19.11 -17.90
C THR A 216 17.95 19.92 -17.25
N ARG A 217 18.31 20.96 -16.49
CA ARG A 217 17.35 21.88 -15.90
C ARG A 217 16.98 22.97 -16.91
N ARG A 218 15.71 23.38 -16.92
CA ARG A 218 15.28 24.56 -17.68
C ARG A 218 16.00 25.79 -17.13
N THR A 219 16.93 26.30 -17.91
CA THR A 219 17.56 27.59 -17.61
C THR A 219 16.65 28.72 -18.09
N GLN A 220 16.49 29.76 -17.28
CA GLN A 220 15.85 30.99 -17.76
C GLN A 220 16.71 31.60 -18.87
N LYS A 221 16.10 31.89 -20.02
CA LYS A 221 16.75 32.63 -21.10
C LYS A 221 16.89 34.09 -20.66
N LYS A 222 18.01 34.44 -20.05
CA LYS A 222 18.29 35.83 -19.66
C LYS A 222 18.50 36.66 -20.93
N ASN A 223 18.13 37.94 -20.89
CA ASN A 223 18.33 38.85 -22.02
C ASN A 223 19.80 39.31 -22.07
N PRO A 224 20.57 39.02 -23.15
CA PRO A 224 21.97 39.43 -23.26
C PRO A 224 22.16 40.95 -23.31
N LEU A 225 21.19 41.70 -23.85
CA LEU A 225 21.28 43.17 -23.92
C LEU A 225 21.25 43.80 -22.52
N LYS A 226 20.51 43.18 -21.59
CA LYS A 226 20.43 43.61 -20.18
C LYS A 226 21.48 42.93 -19.29
N ASN A 227 22.01 41.76 -19.68
CA ASN A 227 22.97 40.99 -18.89
C ASN A 227 24.33 40.89 -19.61
N HIS A 228 25.31 41.69 -19.15
CA HIS A 228 26.61 41.78 -19.82
C HIS A 228 27.38 40.45 -19.83
N LEU A 229 27.37 39.67 -18.75
CA LEU A 229 28.06 38.37 -18.68
C LEU A 229 27.51 37.38 -19.70
N LEU A 230 26.19 37.38 -19.90
CA LEU A 230 25.57 36.54 -20.92
C LEU A 230 25.91 37.02 -22.33
N MET A 231 25.95 38.34 -22.57
CA MET A 231 26.39 38.88 -23.86
C MET A 231 27.84 38.53 -24.14
N GLU A 232 28.73 38.61 -23.16
CA GLU A 232 30.14 38.23 -23.32
C GLU A 232 30.28 36.73 -23.56
N LYS A 233 29.50 35.90 -22.87
CA LYS A 233 29.46 34.44 -23.10
C LYS A 233 28.99 34.09 -24.52
N LEU A 234 28.02 34.82 -25.06
CA LEU A 234 27.46 34.58 -26.40
C LEU A 234 28.30 35.25 -27.51
N ASN A 235 28.85 36.42 -27.26
CA ASN A 235 29.68 37.21 -28.16
C ASN A 235 30.83 37.87 -27.37
N PRO A 236 32.00 37.23 -27.31
CA PRO A 236 33.18 37.75 -26.60
C PRO A 236 33.66 39.13 -27.10
N TYR A 237 33.44 39.45 -28.38
CA TYR A 237 33.86 40.73 -28.99
C TYR A 237 33.06 41.94 -28.47
N SER A 238 31.86 41.69 -27.91
CA SER A 238 31.04 42.74 -27.30
C SER A 238 31.75 43.50 -26.18
N ARG A 239 32.69 42.86 -25.48
CA ARG A 239 33.52 43.48 -24.44
C ARG A 239 34.45 44.55 -25.01
N VAL A 240 35.08 44.24 -26.15
CA VAL A 240 35.98 45.15 -26.86
C VAL A 240 35.19 46.34 -27.39
N GLN A 241 34.06 46.09 -28.05
CA GLN A 241 33.18 47.14 -28.57
C GLN A 241 32.68 48.09 -27.47
N LYS A 242 32.23 47.55 -26.33
CA LYS A 242 31.80 48.39 -25.19
C LYS A 242 32.95 49.21 -24.60
N LYS A 243 34.15 48.63 -24.50
CA LYS A 243 35.33 49.35 -24.01
C LYS A 243 35.72 50.49 -24.95
N ALA A 244 35.79 50.22 -26.26
CA ALA A 244 36.07 51.22 -27.28
C ALA A 244 35.03 52.35 -27.26
N ALA A 245 33.74 52.00 -27.20
CA ALA A 245 32.65 52.98 -27.15
C ALA A 245 32.70 53.84 -25.88
N ARG A 246 33.04 53.27 -24.71
CA ARG A 246 33.19 54.02 -23.45
C ARG A 246 34.34 55.02 -23.50
N LEU A 247 35.49 54.62 -24.05
CA LEU A 247 36.64 55.52 -24.23
C LEU A 247 36.28 56.69 -25.14
N LEU A 248 35.68 56.40 -26.30
CA LEU A 248 35.25 57.41 -27.26
C LEU A 248 34.16 58.35 -26.69
N GLN A 249 33.26 57.85 -25.84
CA GLN A 249 32.27 58.68 -25.16
C GLN A 249 32.90 59.61 -24.12
N ALA A 250 33.87 59.11 -23.33
CA ALA A 250 34.60 59.93 -22.37
C ALA A 250 35.38 61.06 -23.06
N GLU A 251 36.01 60.78 -24.20
CA GLU A 251 36.66 61.81 -25.03
C GLU A 251 35.67 62.88 -25.50
N ARG A 252 34.49 62.47 -25.99
CA ARG A 252 33.44 63.42 -26.41
C ARG A 252 32.92 64.26 -25.26
N GLN A 253 32.73 63.69 -24.07
CA GLN A 253 32.30 64.42 -22.89
C GLN A 253 33.35 65.44 -22.45
N LYS A 254 34.64 65.06 -22.40
CA LYS A 254 35.74 65.99 -22.13
C LYS A 254 35.75 67.17 -23.12
N LYS A 255 35.64 66.89 -24.42
CA LYS A 255 35.57 67.94 -25.46
C LYS A 255 34.37 68.87 -25.25
N LYS A 256 33.18 68.32 -24.96
CA LYS A 256 31.98 69.12 -24.68
C LYS A 256 32.12 69.96 -23.42
N GLN A 257 32.70 69.40 -22.36
CA GLN A 257 32.92 70.10 -21.10
C GLN A 257 33.92 71.25 -21.29
N ALA A 258 35.03 71.02 -22.00
CA ALA A 258 35.99 72.08 -22.33
C ALA A 258 35.35 73.24 -23.10
N LEU A 259 34.46 72.97 -24.06
CA LEU A 259 33.71 74.00 -24.77
C LEU A 259 32.74 74.78 -23.86
N ILE A 260 32.12 74.09 -22.89
CA ILE A 260 31.22 74.73 -21.91
C ILE A 260 32.04 75.58 -20.92
N ASP A 261 33.18 75.09 -20.44
CA ASP A 261 34.04 75.77 -19.49
C ASP A 261 34.68 77.02 -20.12
N GLN A 262 35.07 76.94 -21.41
CA GLN A 262 35.48 78.10 -22.20
C GLN A 262 34.38 79.17 -22.28
N LYS A 263 33.12 78.76 -22.46
CA LYS A 263 31.97 79.69 -22.46
C LYS A 263 31.65 80.26 -21.07
N ARG A 264 31.96 79.53 -19.99
CA ARG A 264 31.71 79.95 -18.59
C ARG A 264 32.89 80.71 -17.97
N GLY A 265 34.02 80.85 -18.68
CA GLY A 265 35.20 81.55 -18.19
C GLY A 265 35.95 80.83 -17.07
N VAL A 266 35.67 79.54 -16.85
CA VAL A 266 36.33 78.74 -15.81
C VAL A 266 37.72 78.34 -16.32
N ARG A 267 38.78 78.79 -15.64
CA ARG A 267 40.16 78.35 -15.95
C ARG A 267 40.32 76.90 -15.49
N ILE A 268 40.55 76.02 -16.46
CA ILE A 268 40.92 74.62 -16.23
C ILE A 268 42.37 74.65 -15.74
N TRP A 269 42.63 74.17 -14.52
CA TRP A 269 43.98 73.96 -14.01
C TRP A 269 44.44 72.58 -14.49
N ASP A 270 45.60 72.55 -15.15
CA ASP A 270 46.22 71.33 -15.68
C ASP A 270 46.68 70.37 -14.56
#